data_AF-A0A4Y3M2K5-F1
#
_entry.id   AF-A0A4Y3M2K5-F1
#
_cell.length_a   1.000
_cell.length_b   1.000
_cell.length_c   1.000
_cell.angle_alpha   90.00
_cell.angle_beta   90.00
_cell.angle_gamma   90.00
#
_symmetry.space_group_name_H-M   'P 1'
#
loop_
_entity.id
_entity.type
_entity.pdbx_description
1 polymer ?
#
loop_
_entity_poly.entity_id
_entity_poly.type
_entity_poly.pdbx_seq_one_letter_code
_entity_poly.pdbx_strand_id
1 'polypeptide(L)' 'MGNVPDLIRRVCAVVPNKPVIVAGPLDRVERIRSSTSKDALGFTVGTALLDSAFPTSPDLAQQIGYVQTIVR' A
#
# COMPACT_ATOMS: atom_id res chain seq x y z
N MET A 1 -10.40 6.40 -13.40
CA MET A 1 -10.29 6.07 -11.96
C MET A 1 -9.30 7.03 -11.33
N GLY A 2 -9.59 7.52 -10.10
CA GLY A 2 -8.92 8.69 -9.50
C GLY A 2 -7.40 8.59 -9.35
N ASN A 3 -6.74 9.75 -9.36
CA ASN A 3 -5.29 9.86 -9.20
C ASN A 3 -4.91 9.68 -7.72
N VAL A 4 -4.60 8.43 -7.32
CA VAL A 4 -4.24 8.06 -5.95
C VAL A 4 -2.99 8.81 -5.45
N PRO A 5 -1.89 8.92 -6.24
CA PRO A 5 -0.74 9.74 -5.84
C PRO A 5 -1.10 11.20 -5.53
N ASP A 6 -1.92 11.84 -6.39
CA ASP A 6 -2.35 13.22 -6.14
C ASP A 6 -3.21 13.37 -4.89
N LEU A 7 -4.07 12.40 -4.61
CA LEU A 7 -4.89 12.40 -3.40
C LEU A 7 -4.01 12.30 -2.15
N ILE A 8 -3.06 11.36 -2.12
CA ILE A 8 -2.14 11.18 -0.99
C ILE A 8 -1.36 12.47 -0.74
N ARG A 9 -0.78 13.06 -1.79
CA ARG A 9 -0.04 14.32 -1.70
C ARG A 9 -0.89 15.45 -1.11
N ARG A 10 -2.13 15.61 -1.60
CA ARG A 10 -3.04 16.67 -1.10
C ARG A 10 -3.41 16.45 0.37
N VAL A 11 -3.67 15.22 0.78
CA VAL A 11 -3.96 14.88 2.18
C VAL A 11 -2.76 15.22 3.06
N CYS A 12 -1.55 14.76 2.71
CA CYS A 12 -0.36 15.00 3.52
C CYS A 12 -0.03 16.50 3.63
N ALA A 13 -0.25 17.27 2.55
CA ALA A 13 -0.03 18.72 2.54
C ALA A 13 -0.96 19.48 3.50
N VAL A 14 -2.18 19.00 3.76
CA VAL A 14 -3.12 19.67 4.70
C VAL A 14 -2.94 19.24 6.15
N VAL A 15 -2.17 18.16 6.41
CA VAL A 15 -1.84 17.69 7.76
C VAL A 15 -0.33 17.49 7.96
N PRO A 16 0.50 18.55 7.81
CA PRO A 16 1.96 18.43 7.70
C PRO A 16 2.66 17.80 8.91
N ASN A 17 2.01 17.78 10.08
CA ASN A 17 2.57 17.26 11.33
C ASN A 17 1.94 15.94 11.78
N LYS A 18 1.11 15.29 10.95
CA LYS A 18 0.47 14.01 11.29
C LYS A 18 1.02 12.91 10.39
N PRO A 19 1.44 11.75 10.95
CA PRO A 19 1.82 10.61 10.14
C PRO A 19 0.59 10.09 9.38
N VAL A 20 0.69 9.99 8.06
CA VAL A 20 -0.37 9.47 7.19
C VAL A 20 -0.06 8.03 6.81
N ILE A 21 -0.98 7.11 7.12
CA ILE A 21 -0.91 5.71 6.68
C ILE A 21 -2.01 5.47 5.65
N VAL A 22 -1.66 4.98 4.47
CA VAL A 22 -2.61 4.68 3.40
C VAL A 22 -3.30 3.34 3.67
N ALA A 23 -4.63 3.35 3.64
CA ALA A 23 -5.46 2.17 3.76
C ALA A 23 -6.44 2.08 2.60
N GLY A 24 -6.72 0.86 2.15
CA GLY A 24 -7.62 0.60 1.04
C GLY A 24 -7.31 -0.73 0.36
N PRO A 25 -7.96 -1.02 -0.77
CA PRO A 25 -7.71 -2.24 -1.53
C PRO A 25 -6.33 -2.17 -2.22
N LEU A 26 -5.31 -2.59 -1.48
CA LEU A 26 -3.92 -2.72 -1.93
C LEU A 26 -3.62 -4.18 -2.29
N ASP A 27 -4.27 -4.63 -3.35
CA ASP A 27 -4.35 -6.01 -3.83
C ASP A 27 -3.37 -6.34 -4.98
N ARG A 28 -2.59 -5.35 -5.43
CA ARG A 28 -1.66 -5.50 -6.54
C ARG A 28 -0.49 -4.54 -6.45
N VAL A 29 0.58 -4.90 -7.16
CA VAL A 29 1.86 -4.19 -7.16
C VAL A 29 1.71 -2.71 -7.51
N GLU A 30 0.93 -2.37 -8.53
CA GLU A 30 0.79 -0.99 -9.01
C GLU A 30 0.14 -0.08 -7.95
N ARG A 31 -0.84 -0.62 -7.21
CA ARG A 31 -1.51 0.13 -6.14
C ARG A 31 -0.60 0.33 -4.94
N ILE A 32 0.12 -0.72 -4.53
CA ILE A 32 1.11 -0.62 -3.45
C ILE A 32 2.17 0.42 -3.80
N ARG A 33 2.75 0.35 -5.00
CA ARG A 33 3.75 1.33 -5.49
C ARG A 33 3.20 2.76 -5.56
N SER A 34 1.93 2.92 -5.92
CA SER A 34 1.29 4.23 -5.92
C SER A 34 1.07 4.79 -4.51
N SER A 35 0.96 3.91 -3.51
CA SER A 35 0.80 4.27 -2.10
C SER A 35 2.13 4.50 -1.37
N THR A 36 3.24 3.94 -1.86
CA THR A 36 4.61 4.22 -1.39
C THR A 36 5.12 5.56 -1.94
N SER A 37 4.37 6.64 -1.69
CA SER A 37 4.85 8.00 -1.97
C SER A 37 5.73 8.51 -0.84
N LYS A 38 6.64 9.45 -1.12
CA LYS A 38 7.44 10.13 -0.08
C LYS A 38 6.60 10.92 0.93
N ASP A 39 5.34 11.21 0.59
CA ASP A 39 4.47 12.06 1.39
C ASP A 39 3.75 11.30 2.52
N ALA A 40 3.57 9.98 2.37
CA ALA A 40 2.93 9.12 3.37
C ALA A 40 3.97 8.33 4.17
N LEU A 41 3.66 8.04 5.45
CA LEU A 41 4.53 7.24 6.32
C LEU A 41 4.54 5.76 5.92
N GLY A 42 3.46 5.27 5.31
CA GLY A 42 3.36 3.88 4.90
C GLY A 42 1.96 3.50 4.47
N PHE A 43 1.69 2.20 4.43
CA PHE A 43 0.41 1.64 4.02
C PHE A 43 0.08 0.36 4.79
N THR A 44 -1.16 -0.10 4.65
CA THR A 44 -1.65 -1.36 5.22
C THR A 44 -2.12 -2.31 4.12
N VAL A 45 -1.81 -3.59 4.24
CA VAL A 45 -2.38 -4.64 3.40
C VAL A 45 -3.17 -5.57 4.30
N GLY A 46 -4.48 -5.64 4.06
CA GLY A 46 -5.40 -6.43 4.86
C GLY A 46 -5.82 -7.70 4.12
N THR A 47 -7.10 -7.77 3.74
CA THR A 47 -7.73 -8.96 3.15
C THR A 47 -7.00 -9.50 1.94
N ALA A 48 -6.34 -8.67 1.13
CA ALA A 48 -5.54 -9.14 -0.01
C ALA A 48 -4.48 -10.20 0.36
N LEU A 49 -3.88 -10.13 1.56
CA LEU A 49 -2.96 -11.16 2.05
C LEU A 49 -3.71 -12.46 2.42
N LEU A 50 -4.87 -12.32 3.06
CA LEU A 50 -5.70 -13.45 3.50
C LEU A 50 -6.38 -14.16 2.33
N ASP A 51 -6.73 -13.41 1.30
CA ASP A 51 -7.36 -13.88 0.06
C ASP A 51 -6.33 -14.42 -0.93
N SER A 52 -5.03 -14.43 -0.57
CA SER A 52 -3.93 -14.89 -1.43
C SER A 52 -3.85 -14.17 -2.79
N ALA A 53 -4.04 -12.85 -2.77
CA ALA A 53 -4.14 -12.03 -3.99
C ALA A 53 -2.80 -11.82 -4.71
N PHE A 54 -1.67 -12.07 -4.05
CA PHE A 54 -0.34 -11.87 -4.64
C PHE A 54 0.16 -13.15 -5.34
N PRO A 55 0.92 -13.03 -6.44
CA PRO A 55 1.37 -14.16 -7.26
C PRO A 55 2.54 -14.92 -6.60
N THR A 56 2.24 -15.53 -5.46
CA THR A 56 3.10 -16.40 -4.66
C THR A 56 2.24 -17.51 -4.04
N SER A 57 2.84 -18.38 -3.22
CA SER A 57 2.11 -19.39 -2.45
C SER A 57 1.00 -18.76 -1.60
N PRO A 58 -0.16 -19.43 -1.41
CA PRO A 58 -1.26 -18.92 -0.57
C PRO A 58 -0.94 -18.88 0.94
N ASP A 59 0.21 -19.42 1.34
CA ASP A 59 0.69 -19.29 2.72
C ASP A 59 0.88 -17.81 3.12
N LEU A 60 0.36 -17.44 4.28
CA LEU A 60 0.38 -16.04 4.75
C LEU A 60 1.80 -15.48 4.86
N ALA A 61 2.78 -16.29 5.29
CA ALA A 61 4.16 -15.83 5.38
C ALA A 61 4.76 -15.56 3.99
N GLN A 62 4.40 -16.39 2.99
CA GLN A 62 4.78 -16.15 1.59
C GLN A 62 4.12 -14.90 1.00
N GLN A 63 2.84 -14.66 1.31
CA GLN A 63 2.12 -13.46 0.89
C GLN A 63 2.75 -12.19 1.50
N ILE A 64 3.07 -12.20 2.81
CA ILE A 64 3.79 -11.10 3.48
C ILE A 64 5.16 -10.89 2.85
N GLY A 65 5.92 -11.97 2.65
CA GLY A 65 7.24 -11.94 2.02
C GLY A 65 7.19 -11.32 0.63
N TYR A 66 6.17 -11.66 -0.17
CA TYR A 66 5.97 -11.06 -1.48
C TYR A 66 5.75 -9.55 -1.40
N VAL A 67 4.87 -9.06 -0.52
CA VAL A 67 4.64 -7.61 -0.32
C VAL A 67 5.93 -6.89 0.07
N GLN A 68 6.77 -7.50 0.92
CA GLN A 68 8.07 -6.95 1.28
C GLN A 68 9.01 -6.77 0.07
N THR A 69 8.89 -7.59 -0.98
CA THR A 69 9.69 -7.41 -2.21
C THR A 69 9.23 -6.23 -3.06
N ILE A 70 7.98 -5.77 -2.92
CA ILE A 70 7.44 -4.64 -3.68
C ILE A 70 8.00 -3.30 -3.21
N VAL A 71 8.30 -3.22 -1.91
CA VAL A 71 8.72 -2.00 -1.20
C VAL A 71 10.24 -1.87 -1.01
N ARG A 72 10.99 -2.90 -1.39
CA ARG A 72 12.46 -2.91 -1.37
C ARG A 72 13.05 -2.17 -2.56
#